data_AF-A0A6B0X9F2-F1
#
_entry.id   AF-A0A6B0X9F2-F1
#
_cell.length_a   1.000
_cell.length_b   1.000
_cell.length_c   1.000
_cell.angle_alpha   90.00
_cell.angle_beta   90.00
_cell.angle_gamma   90.00
#
_symmetry.space_group_name_H-M   'P 1'
#
loop_
_entity.id
_entity.type
_entity.pdbx_description
1 polymer ?
#
loop_
_entity_poly.entity_id
_entity_poly.type
_entity_poly.pdbx_seq_one_letter_code
_entity_poly.pdbx_strand_id
1 'polypeptide(L)'
;MSHWLLEEQEEMRQQALKQVQLAQNSHKQADEKLIRRAADVLEMAVLDLVLEDAVHDEQRQRELQLAAADAFCLLRALPRPADPLDAGKFLLRAGSLAVLGDKGADAEQWLEKEPWVELPIDSEWHKRTWATVLDVWLRLIRKRYTDLGAV
;
A
#
# COMPACT_ATOMS: atom_id res chain seq x y z
N MET A 1 1.73 -9.91 23.95
CA MET A 1 2.30 -8.56 24.13
C MET A 1 2.19 -7.89 22.78
N SER A 2 1.67 -6.67 22.71
CA SER A 2 1.52 -5.99 21.43
C SER A 2 2.90 -5.65 20.87
N HIS A 3 3.00 -5.61 19.54
CA HIS A 3 4.25 -5.26 18.87
C HIS A 3 4.75 -3.89 19.37
N TRP A 4 6.00 -3.84 19.86
CA TRP A 4 6.56 -2.68 20.55
C TRP A 4 6.50 -1.39 19.71
N LEU A 5 6.71 -1.50 18.39
CA LEU A 5 6.68 -0.36 17.47
C LEU A 5 5.27 0.21 17.31
N LEU A 6 4.23 -0.64 17.42
CA LEU A 6 2.85 -0.19 17.36
C LEU A 6 2.48 0.57 18.64
N GLU A 7 2.97 0.11 19.80
CA GLU A 7 2.76 0.80 21.08
C GLU A 7 3.45 2.16 21.12
N GLU A 8 4.71 2.26 20.66
CA GLU A 8 5.48 3.51 20.70
C GLU A 8 4.92 4.58 19.74
N GLN A 9 4.30 4.17 18.63
CA GLN A 9 3.94 5.08 17.53
C GLN A 9 2.42 5.31 17.42
N GLU A 10 1.67 4.89 18.44
CA GLU A 10 0.20 4.94 18.46
C GLU A 10 -0.33 6.36 18.27
N GLU A 11 0.24 7.35 18.96
CA GLU A 11 -0.20 8.75 18.84
C GLU A 11 0.00 9.29 17.42
N MET A 12 1.15 9.00 16.80
CA MET A 12 1.44 9.43 15.43
C MET A 12 0.49 8.77 14.43
N ARG A 13 0.22 7.46 14.61
CA ARG A 13 -0.74 6.69 13.80
C ARG A 13 -2.13 7.32 13.86
N GLN A 14 -2.66 7.57 15.05
CA GLN A 14 -3.99 8.17 15.24
C GLN A 14 -4.08 9.57 14.64
N GLN A 15 -3.04 10.39 14.81
CA GLN A 15 -2.98 11.72 14.22
C GLN A 15 -2.98 11.67 12.69
N ALA A 16 -2.19 10.79 12.08
CA ALA A 16 -2.12 10.63 10.63
C ALA A 16 -3.46 10.14 10.04
N LEU A 17 -4.09 9.13 10.65
CA LEU A 17 -5.40 8.63 10.21
C LEU A 17 -6.48 9.72 10.29
N LYS A 18 -6.47 10.51 11.36
CA LYS A 18 -7.38 11.66 11.51
C LYS A 18 -7.15 12.71 10.42
N GLN A 19 -5.91 12.99 10.03
CA GLN A 19 -5.61 13.92 8.93
C GLN A 19 -6.18 13.42 7.60
N VAL A 20 -6.02 12.13 7.29
CA VAL A 20 -6.61 11.53 6.08
C VAL A 20 -8.13 11.67 6.08
N GLN A 21 -8.77 11.37 7.19
CA GLN A 21 -10.23 11.47 7.30
C GLN A 21 -10.73 12.92 7.19
N LEU A 22 -10.00 13.87 7.77
CA LEU A 22 -10.30 15.30 7.64
C LEU A 22 -10.12 15.79 6.20
N ALA A 23 -9.08 15.34 5.49
CA ALA A 23 -8.84 15.71 4.11
C ALA A 23 -9.93 15.19 3.17
N GLN A 24 -10.38 13.94 3.37
CA GLN A 24 -11.51 13.36 2.64
C GLN A 24 -12.81 14.14 2.86
N ASN A 25 -13.10 14.54 4.10
CA ASN A 25 -14.35 15.19 4.46
C ASN A 25 -14.38 16.71 4.19
N SER A 26 -13.23 17.38 4.27
CA SER A 26 -13.16 18.85 4.33
C SER A 26 -12.39 19.48 3.16
N HIS A 27 -11.83 18.67 2.26
CA HIS A 27 -10.89 19.08 1.21
C HIS A 27 -9.72 19.95 1.72
N LYS A 28 -9.38 19.80 3.00
CA LYS A 28 -8.22 20.47 3.61
C LYS A 28 -6.95 19.74 3.21
N GLN A 29 -5.88 20.51 3.02
CA GLN A 29 -4.56 19.95 2.74
C GLN A 29 -4.10 19.14 3.96
N ALA A 30 -3.83 17.85 3.74
CA ALA A 30 -3.31 16.96 4.75
C ALA A 30 -1.81 17.19 4.95
N ASP A 31 -1.29 16.92 6.15
CA ASP A 31 0.14 16.86 6.38
C ASP A 31 0.72 15.59 5.75
N GLU A 32 1.12 15.69 4.48
CA GLU A 32 1.69 14.58 3.71
C GLU A 32 2.95 14.00 4.35
N LYS A 33 3.76 14.81 5.05
CA LYS A 33 4.98 14.33 5.71
C LYS A 33 4.63 13.46 6.90
N LEU A 34 3.66 13.88 7.71
CA LEU A 34 3.15 13.08 8.81
C LEU A 34 2.54 11.77 8.31
N ILE A 35 1.70 11.83 7.27
CA ILE A 35 1.05 10.66 6.68
C ILE A 35 2.10 9.68 6.14
N ARG A 36 3.10 10.18 5.39
CA ARG A 36 4.17 9.33 4.85
C ARG A 36 4.98 8.67 5.96
N ARG A 37 5.38 9.43 6.98
CA ARG A 37 6.14 8.89 8.11
C ARG A 37 5.35 7.81 8.85
N ALA A 38 4.07 8.04 9.13
CA ALA A 38 3.21 7.06 9.79
C ALA A 38 3.02 5.80 8.93
N ALA A 39 2.84 5.96 7.61
CA ALA A 39 2.75 4.82 6.69
C ALA A 39 4.04 4.00 6.64
N ASP A 40 5.20 4.65 6.57
CA ASP A 40 6.50 3.96 6.52
C ASP A 40 6.77 3.19 7.83
N VAL A 41 6.44 3.77 8.99
CA VAL A 41 6.58 3.10 10.30
C VAL A 41 5.64 1.89 10.44
N LEU A 42 4.39 2.02 10.00
CA LEU A 42 3.45 0.91 10.02
C LEU A 42 3.88 -0.21 9.07
N GLU A 43 4.42 0.12 7.90
CA GLU A 43 5.01 -0.89 7.01
C GLU A 43 6.19 -1.61 7.67
N MET A 44 7.06 -0.91 8.41
CA MET A 44 8.12 -1.56 9.17
C MET A 44 7.55 -2.57 10.19
N ALA A 45 6.51 -2.18 10.94
CA ALA A 45 5.84 -3.09 11.87
C ALA A 45 5.23 -4.31 11.16
N VAL A 46 4.64 -4.11 9.97
CA VAL A 46 4.10 -5.19 9.15
C VAL A 46 5.22 -6.15 8.72
N LEU A 47 6.35 -5.62 8.26
CA LEU A 47 7.49 -6.45 7.86
C LEU A 47 8.04 -7.26 9.03
N ASP A 48 8.20 -6.65 10.20
CA ASP A 48 8.65 -7.34 11.42
C ASP A 48 7.68 -8.49 11.79
N LEU A 49 6.37 -8.21 11.80
CA LEU A 49 5.34 -9.22 12.10
C LEU A 49 5.28 -10.36 11.06
N VAL A 50 5.52 -10.08 9.78
CA VAL A 50 5.64 -11.11 8.74
C VAL A 50 6.88 -11.97 8.96
N LEU A 51 8.02 -11.36 9.30
CA LEU A 51 9.28 -12.07 9.53
C LEU A 51 9.26 -12.92 10.80
N GLU A 52 8.49 -12.52 11.81
CA GLU A 52 8.29 -13.26 13.05
C GLU A 52 7.26 -14.41 12.95
N ASP A 53 6.78 -14.70 11.73
CA ASP A 53 5.78 -15.74 11.45
C ASP A 53 4.52 -15.64 12.33
N ALA A 54 3.90 -14.45 12.30
CA ALA A 54 2.64 -14.18 12.99
C ALA A 54 1.48 -15.14 12.63
N VAL A 55 1.64 -16.04 11.64
CA VAL A 55 0.64 -17.01 11.19
C VAL A 55 0.23 -17.99 12.29
N HIS A 56 1.09 -18.22 13.28
CA HIS A 56 0.83 -19.16 14.37
C HIS A 56 0.29 -18.51 15.65
N ASP A 57 0.13 -17.19 15.67
CA ASP A 57 -0.38 -16.42 16.83
C ASP A 57 -1.51 -15.50 16.36
N GLU A 58 -2.75 -15.83 16.74
CA GLU A 58 -3.95 -15.07 16.36
C GLU A 58 -3.88 -13.59 16.74
N GLN A 59 -3.23 -13.25 17.86
CA GLN A 59 -3.09 -11.86 18.30
C GLN A 59 -2.13 -11.11 17.39
N ARG A 60 -0.98 -11.71 17.07
CA ARG A 60 -0.01 -11.12 16.14
C ARG A 60 -0.57 -11.02 14.72
N GLN A 61 -1.37 -12.00 14.30
CA GLN A 61 -2.07 -11.96 13.02
C GLN A 61 -3.05 -10.78 12.94
N ARG A 62 -3.78 -10.49 14.03
CA ARG A 62 -4.66 -9.31 14.11
C ARG A 62 -3.86 -8.00 14.08
N GLU A 63 -2.74 -7.94 14.79
CA GLU A 63 -1.85 -6.77 14.77
C GLU A 63 -1.28 -6.52 13.37
N LEU A 64 -0.87 -7.58 12.67
CA LEU A 64 -0.42 -7.54 11.28
C LEU A 64 -1.51 -6.96 10.37
N GLN A 65 -2.73 -7.51 10.46
CA GLN A 65 -3.86 -7.08 9.63
C GLN A 65 -4.21 -5.61 9.87
N LEU A 66 -4.28 -5.19 11.14
CA LEU A 66 -4.59 -3.80 11.49
C LEU A 66 -3.50 -2.84 11.01
N ALA A 67 -2.23 -3.15 11.27
CA ALA A 67 -1.11 -2.31 10.84
C ALA A 67 -1.04 -2.19 9.31
N ALA A 68 -1.27 -3.28 8.58
CA ALA A 68 -1.28 -3.29 7.12
C ALA A 68 -2.47 -2.51 6.54
N ALA A 69 -3.67 -2.64 7.14
CA ALA A 69 -4.85 -1.88 6.74
C ALA A 69 -4.66 -0.37 6.94
N ASP A 70 -4.09 0.03 8.08
CA ASP A 70 -3.80 1.44 8.37
C ASP A 70 -2.72 1.99 7.42
N ALA A 71 -1.64 1.24 7.19
CA ALA A 71 -0.59 1.62 6.25
C ALA A 71 -1.14 1.82 4.83
N PHE A 72 -2.01 0.91 4.37
CA PHE A 72 -2.70 1.04 3.09
C PHE A 72 -3.57 2.31 3.03
N CYS A 73 -4.37 2.57 4.08
CA CYS A 73 -5.21 3.77 4.15
C CYS A 73 -4.40 5.07 4.06
N LEU A 74 -3.26 5.13 4.76
CA LEU A 74 -2.36 6.28 4.74
C LEU A 74 -1.66 6.43 3.39
N LEU A 75 -1.11 5.35 2.82
CA LEU A 75 -0.45 5.39 1.52
C LEU A 75 -1.40 5.86 0.42
N ARG A 76 -2.64 5.38 0.41
CA ARG A 76 -3.65 5.78 -0.57
C ARG A 76 -3.96 7.28 -0.56
N ALA A 77 -3.72 7.97 0.56
CA ALA A 77 -3.95 9.41 0.68
C ALA A 77 -2.77 10.26 0.16
N LEU A 78 -1.63 9.65 -0.15
CA LEU A 78 -0.44 10.36 -0.63
C LEU A 78 -0.45 10.51 -2.15
N PRO A 79 0.15 11.58 -2.70
CA PRO A 79 0.29 11.74 -4.13
C PRO A 79 1.17 10.63 -4.71
N ARG A 80 0.79 10.16 -5.90
CA ARG A 80 1.58 9.18 -6.66
C ARG A 80 2.88 9.83 -7.16
N PRO A 81 4.00 9.10 -7.16
CA PRO A 81 5.20 9.53 -7.86
C PRO A 81 4.94 9.82 -9.34
N ALA A 82 5.64 10.80 -9.91
CA ALA A 82 5.50 11.15 -11.33
C ALA A 82 6.18 10.15 -12.26
N ASP A 83 7.28 9.51 -11.81
CA ASP A 83 7.95 8.48 -12.58
C ASP A 83 7.08 7.21 -12.67
N PRO A 84 6.82 6.64 -13.86
CA PRO A 84 5.95 5.48 -14.00
C PRO A 84 6.41 4.22 -13.26
N LEU A 85 7.72 3.96 -13.16
CA LEU A 85 8.20 2.80 -12.42
C LEU A 85 7.99 3.01 -10.92
N ASP A 86 8.28 4.20 -10.41
CA ASP A 86 8.07 4.50 -9.00
C ASP A 86 6.57 4.56 -8.65
N ALA A 87 5.72 5.01 -9.57
CA ALA A 87 4.28 4.90 -9.46
C ALA A 87 3.81 3.45 -9.37
N GLY A 88 4.35 2.56 -10.22
CA GLY A 88 4.04 1.13 -10.20
C GLY A 88 4.48 0.46 -8.89
N LYS A 89 5.71 0.75 -8.43
CA LYS A 89 6.21 0.27 -7.12
C LYS A 89 5.33 0.77 -5.97
N PHE A 90 4.96 2.05 -6.00
CA PHE A 90 4.10 2.65 -4.99
C PHE A 90 2.73 1.97 -4.92
N LEU A 91 2.11 1.72 -6.07
CA LEU A 91 0.85 0.98 -6.13
C LEU A 91 1.00 -0.45 -5.62
N LEU A 92 2.06 -1.17 -6.04
CA LEU A 92 2.25 -2.55 -5.63
C LEU A 92 2.47 -2.63 -4.12
N ARG A 93 3.30 -1.74 -3.56
CA ARG A 93 3.51 -1.58 -2.12
C ARG A 93 2.19 -1.40 -1.38
N ALA A 94 1.37 -0.42 -1.79
CA ALA A 94 0.07 -0.18 -1.18
C ALA A 94 -0.91 -1.35 -1.36
N GLY A 95 -0.94 -1.97 -2.53
CA GLY A 95 -1.80 -3.12 -2.83
C GLY A 95 -1.46 -4.36 -2.01
N SER A 96 -0.16 -4.64 -1.80
CA SER A 96 0.30 -5.73 -0.93
C SER A 96 -0.14 -5.50 0.52
N LEU A 97 -0.02 -4.28 1.03
CA LEU A 97 -0.51 -3.92 2.37
C LEU A 97 -2.03 -4.07 2.47
N ALA A 98 -2.77 -3.72 1.42
CA ALA A 98 -4.20 -3.94 1.39
C ALA A 98 -4.56 -5.43 1.46
N VAL A 99 -3.84 -6.29 0.75
CA VAL A 99 -4.07 -7.75 0.80
C VAL A 99 -3.79 -8.30 2.20
N LEU A 100 -2.67 -7.90 2.81
CA LEU A 100 -2.32 -8.31 4.18
C LEU A 100 -3.31 -7.78 5.23
N GLY A 101 -3.89 -6.60 5.00
CA GLY A 101 -4.84 -5.95 5.90
C GLY A 101 -6.31 -6.28 5.65
N ASP A 102 -6.63 -7.30 4.84
CA ASP A 102 -8.01 -7.65 4.45
C ASP A 102 -8.80 -6.49 3.80
N LYS A 103 -8.10 -5.70 2.99
CA LYS A 103 -8.59 -4.56 2.18
C LYS A 103 -8.44 -4.79 0.68
N GLY A 104 -8.36 -6.06 0.25
CA GLY A 104 -8.17 -6.40 -1.17
C GLY A 104 -9.26 -5.82 -2.09
N ALA A 105 -10.52 -5.80 -1.66
CA ALA A 105 -11.62 -5.19 -2.42
C ALA A 105 -11.47 -3.66 -2.55
N ASP A 106 -10.99 -2.99 -1.50
CA ASP A 106 -10.73 -1.54 -1.53
C ASP A 106 -9.56 -1.21 -2.47
N ALA A 107 -8.53 -2.06 -2.51
CA ALA A 107 -7.41 -1.92 -3.44
C ALA A 107 -7.84 -2.17 -4.89
N GLU A 108 -8.66 -3.19 -5.14
CA GLU A 108 -9.27 -3.45 -6.46
C GLU A 108 -10.04 -2.21 -6.94
N GLN A 109 -10.95 -1.69 -6.11
CA GLN A 109 -11.75 -0.51 -6.45
C GLN A 109 -10.88 0.74 -6.66
N TRP A 110 -9.82 0.91 -5.87
CA TRP A 110 -8.88 2.02 -6.02
C TRP A 110 -8.12 1.95 -7.36
N LEU A 111 -7.58 0.77 -7.71
CA LEU A 111 -6.88 0.55 -8.98
C LEU A 111 -7.80 0.64 -10.21
N GLU A 112 -9.11 0.45 -10.04
CA GLU A 112 -10.08 0.65 -11.12
C GLU A 112 -10.39 2.11 -11.42
N LYS A 113 -10.43 2.96 -10.40
CA LYS A 113 -10.76 4.39 -10.52
C LYS A 113 -9.58 5.22 -11.02
N GLU A 114 -8.37 4.81 -10.70
CA GLU A 114 -7.14 5.49 -11.11
C GLU A 114 -6.76 5.16 -12.57
N PRO A 115 -6.16 6.10 -13.31
CA PRO A 115 -5.59 5.79 -14.62
C PRO A 115 -4.48 4.74 -14.47
N TRP A 116 -4.47 3.80 -15.41
CA TRP A 116 -3.46 2.75 -15.44
C TRP A 116 -2.07 3.37 -15.63
N VAL A 117 -1.07 2.81 -14.95
CA VAL A 117 0.30 3.30 -15.04
C VAL A 117 0.88 2.85 -16.38
N GLU A 118 1.36 3.81 -17.18
CA GLU A 118 2.09 3.53 -18.43
C GLU A 118 3.51 3.07 -18.10
N LEU A 119 3.64 1.80 -17.72
CA LEU A 119 4.92 1.20 -17.37
C LEU A 119 5.81 1.06 -18.62
N PRO A 120 7.13 1.29 -18.50
CA PRO A 120 8.04 1.32 -19.65
C PRO A 120 8.41 -0.09 -20.12
N ILE A 121 7.45 -0.84 -20.66
CA ILE A 121 7.63 -2.23 -21.10
C ILE A 121 8.61 -2.31 -22.30
N ASP A 122 8.60 -1.33 -23.20
CA ASP A 122 9.48 -1.32 -24.38
C ASP A 122 10.88 -0.74 -24.14
N SER A 123 11.28 -0.57 -22.88
CA SER A 123 12.56 0.04 -22.50
C SER A 123 13.72 -0.97 -22.40
N GLU A 124 14.90 -0.48 -21.96
CA GLU A 124 16.07 -1.28 -21.60
C GLU A 124 15.71 -2.47 -20.70
N TRP A 125 16.43 -3.58 -20.88
CA TRP A 125 16.15 -4.86 -20.20
C TRP A 125 15.76 -4.72 -18.72
N HIS A 126 16.57 -4.02 -17.93
CA HIS A 126 16.36 -3.87 -16.49
C HIS A 126 15.05 -3.14 -16.14
N LYS A 127 14.68 -2.11 -16.90
CA LYS A 127 13.42 -1.38 -16.71
C LYS A 127 12.23 -2.18 -17.20
N ARG A 128 12.38 -2.89 -18.33
CA ARG A 128 11.38 -3.81 -18.87
C ARG A 128 11.04 -4.92 -17.87
N THR A 129 12.04 -5.57 -17.29
CA THR A 129 11.81 -6.65 -16.30
C THR A 129 10.98 -6.15 -15.12
N TRP A 130 11.34 -5.00 -14.55
CA TRP A 130 10.56 -4.42 -13.45
C TRP A 130 9.16 -4.00 -13.90
N ALA A 131 9.02 -3.36 -15.06
CA ALA A 131 7.73 -2.99 -15.63
C ALA A 131 6.82 -4.20 -15.79
N THR A 132 7.31 -5.32 -16.32
CA THR A 132 6.53 -6.55 -16.48
C THR A 132 6.10 -7.14 -15.14
N VAL A 133 7.01 -7.22 -14.16
CA VAL A 133 6.67 -7.74 -12.82
C VAL A 133 5.60 -6.88 -12.16
N LEU A 134 5.75 -5.55 -12.20
CA LEU A 134 4.78 -4.61 -11.65
C LEU A 134 3.42 -4.74 -12.35
N ASP A 135 3.40 -4.77 -13.70
CA ASP A 135 2.16 -4.87 -14.48
C ASP A 135 1.38 -6.15 -14.15
N VAL A 136 2.06 -7.31 -14.07
CA VAL A 136 1.43 -8.59 -13.73
C VAL A 136 0.81 -8.56 -12.33
N TRP A 137 1.54 -8.11 -11.32
CA TRP A 137 1.02 -8.08 -9.95
C TRP A 137 -0.11 -7.07 -9.78
N LEU A 138 -0.01 -5.89 -10.40
CA LEU A 138 -1.09 -4.89 -10.35
C LEU A 138 -2.36 -5.40 -11.03
N ARG A 139 -2.24 -6.11 -12.15
CA ARG A 139 -3.39 -6.75 -12.83
C ARG A 139 -4.02 -7.84 -11.96
N LEU A 140 -3.20 -8.63 -11.27
CA LEU A 140 -3.66 -9.66 -10.35
C LEU A 140 -4.48 -9.05 -9.20
N ILE A 141 -3.98 -7.98 -8.57
CA ILE A 141 -4.68 -7.28 -7.48
C ILE A 141 -5.98 -6.65 -7.98
N ARG A 142 -5.97 -6.07 -9.20
CA ARG A 142 -7.17 -5.54 -9.86
C ARG A 142 -8.14 -6.63 -10.35
N LYS A 143 -7.77 -7.91 -10.27
CA LYS A 143 -8.51 -9.05 -10.83
C LYS A 143 -8.84 -8.93 -12.33
N ARG A 144 -8.04 -8.20 -13.10
CA ARG A 144 -8.15 -8.13 -14.57
C ARG A 144 -7.12 -9.05 -15.23
N TYR A 145 -7.50 -10.31 -15.45
CA TYR A 145 -6.63 -11.31 -16.08
C TYR A 145 -6.77 -11.39 -17.61
N THR A 146 -7.83 -10.82 -18.20
CA THR A 146 -8.20 -11.05 -19.61
C THR A 146 -7.35 -10.31 -20.66
N ASP A 147 -6.54 -9.32 -20.26
CA ASP A 147 -5.79 -8.49 -21.23
C ASP A 147 -4.33 -8.95 -21.44
N LEU A 148 -3.88 -10.01 -20.77
CA LEU A 148 -2.52 -10.56 -20.90
C LEU A 148 -2.28 -11.30 -22.23
N GLY A 149 -3.31 -11.44 -23.07
CA GLY A 149 -3.27 -12.22 -24.33
C GLY A 149 -3.55 -11.42 -25.61
N ALA A 150 -3.59 -10.08 -25.56
CA ALA A 150 -3.76 -9.25 -26.74
C ALA A 150 -2.44 -8.55 -27.11
N VAL A 151 -1.48 -9.33 -27.60
CA VAL A 151 -0.31 -8.88 -28.37
C VAL A 151 -0.20 -9.75 -29.61
#